data_AF-A0A3C0NTH7-F1
#
_entry.id   AF-A0A3C0NTH7-F1
#
_cell.length_a   1.000
_cell.length_b   1.000
_cell.length_c   1.000
_cell.angle_alpha   90.00
_cell.angle_beta   90.00
_cell.angle_gamma   90.00
#
_symmetry.space_group_name_H-M   'P 1'
#
loop_
_entity.id
_entity.type
_entity.pdbx_description
1 polymer ?
#
loop_
_entity_poly.entity_id
_entity_poly.type
_entity_poly.pdbx_seq_one_letter_code
_entity_poly.pdbx_strand_id
1 'polypeptide(L)'
;VAHALRLSGAPANNENLSENAWREDILTRSPKMESLLGQAKLIATNDVSVLIQGESGTGKELLAHALHKASSRSHQPFVAINCGA
;
A
#
# COMPACT_ATOMS: atom_id res chain seq x y z
N VAL A 1 -14.55 -6.86 20.95
CA VAL A 1 -14.34 -7.68 19.72
C VAL A 1 -13.10 -7.18 18.95
N ALA A 2 -11.96 -7.01 19.63
CA ALA A 2 -10.72 -6.47 19.04
C ALA A 2 -9.52 -7.39 19.36
N HIS A 3 -9.70 -8.68 19.12
CA HIS A 3 -8.62 -9.67 19.13
C HIS A 3 -8.49 -10.24 17.73
N ALA A 4 -7.93 -9.44 16.83
CA ALA A 4 -7.52 -9.90 15.51
C ALA A 4 -6.05 -10.35 15.57
N LEU A 5 -5.84 -11.59 15.13
CA LEU A 5 -4.58 -12.32 14.92
C LEU A 5 -3.26 -11.59 15.23
N ARG A 6 -2.58 -11.98 16.31
CA ARG A 6 -1.12 -11.92 16.39
C ARG A 6 -0.54 -13.03 15.51
N LEU A 7 -0.32 -12.73 14.23
CA LEU A 7 0.60 -13.52 13.43
C LEU A 7 2.00 -13.26 13.99
N SER A 8 2.59 -14.25 14.65
CA SER A 8 4.02 -14.30 14.92
C SER A 8 4.74 -14.23 13.57
N GLY A 9 5.06 -13.02 13.13
CA GLY A 9 5.86 -12.77 11.95
C GLY A 9 7.19 -13.49 12.08
N ALA A 10 7.62 -14.10 10.99
CA ALA A 10 9.00 -14.53 10.79
C ALA A 10 9.97 -13.41 11.22
N PRO A 11 11.20 -13.73 11.67
CA PRO A 11 12.14 -12.72 12.14
C PRO A 11 12.42 -11.73 11.01
N ALA A 12 11.75 -10.58 11.06
CA ALA A 12 12.02 -9.47 10.19
C ALA A 12 13.33 -8.86 10.69
N ASN A 13 14.38 -8.96 9.89
CA ASN A 13 15.61 -8.22 10.13
C ASN A 13 15.24 -6.73 10.33
N ASN A 14 15.55 -6.19 11.51
CA ASN A 14 15.14 -4.87 12.00
C ASN A 14 15.61 -3.67 11.13
N GLU A 15 16.35 -3.91 10.04
CA GLU A 15 16.83 -2.87 9.12
C GLU A 15 15.84 -2.53 7.99
N ASN A 16 14.81 -3.35 7.74
CA ASN A 16 13.88 -3.17 6.60
C ASN A 16 12.59 -2.40 6.94
N LEU A 17 12.36 -2.07 8.22
CA LEU A 17 11.11 -1.42 8.67
C LEU A 17 10.99 0.03 8.15
N SER A 18 12.10 0.75 8.02
CA SER A 18 12.11 2.14 7.52
C SER A 18 11.85 2.21 6.00
N GLU A 19 12.40 1.28 5.21
CA GLU A 19 12.30 1.31 3.75
C GLU A 19 10.89 0.96 3.21
N ASN A 20 10.09 0.27 4.01
CA ASN A 20 8.75 -0.20 3.64
C ASN A 20 7.60 0.47 4.39
N ALA A 21 7.86 1.52 5.18
CA ALA A 21 6.83 2.26 5.92
C ALA A 21 5.68 2.75 5.01
N TRP A 22 5.98 3.08 3.75
CA TRP A 22 5.00 3.52 2.76
C TRP A 22 3.89 2.48 2.46
N ARG A 23 4.14 1.19 2.74
CA ARG A 23 3.23 0.07 2.44
C ARG A 23 2.88 -0.79 3.67
N GLU A 24 3.06 -0.26 4.87
CA GLU A 24 2.88 -1.00 6.14
C GLU A 24 1.52 -1.68 6.30
N ASP A 25 0.47 -1.11 5.70
CA ASP A 25 -0.90 -1.62 5.77
C ASP A 25 -1.17 -2.80 4.81
N ILE A 26 -0.21 -3.16 3.95
CA ILE A 26 -0.35 -4.21 2.93
C ILE A 26 0.47 -5.44 3.34
N LEU A 27 -0.23 -6.45 3.85
CA LEU A 27 0.35 -7.76 4.14
C LEU A 27 0.25 -8.67 2.90
N THR A 28 1.38 -9.19 2.45
CA THR A 28 1.41 -10.12 1.31
C THR A 28 2.53 -11.16 1.44
N ARG A 29 2.29 -12.34 0.87
CA ARG A 29 3.32 -13.36 0.55
C ARG A 29 3.32 -13.72 -0.93
N SER A 30 2.55 -12.99 -1.75
CA SER A 30 2.40 -13.26 -3.18
C SER A 30 3.50 -12.56 -3.96
N PRO A 31 4.30 -13.28 -4.77
CA PRO A 31 5.32 -12.67 -5.63
C PRO A 31 4.72 -11.68 -6.63
N LYS A 32 3.48 -11.94 -7.11
CA LYS A 32 2.76 -11.04 -8.01
C LYS A 32 2.45 -9.70 -7.32
N MET A 33 2.04 -9.74 -6.06
CA MET A 33 1.80 -8.53 -5.28
C MET A 33 3.08 -7.78 -4.96
N GLU A 34 4.19 -8.48 -4.66
CA GLU A 34 5.49 -7.82 -4.48
C GLU A 34 5.95 -7.10 -5.76
N SER A 35 5.78 -7.73 -6.93
CA SER A 35 6.06 -7.07 -8.22
C SER A 35 5.17 -5.84 -8.45
N LEU A 36 3.88 -5.95 -8.13
CA LEU A 36 2.94 -4.84 -8.23
C LEU A 36 3.33 -3.67 -7.31
N LEU A 37 3.76 -3.96 -6.08
CA LEU A 37 4.22 -2.94 -5.13
C LEU A 37 5.53 -2.28 -5.59
N GLY A 38 6.43 -3.05 -6.21
CA GLY A 38 7.62 -2.48 -6.88
C GLY A 38 7.25 -1.48 -7.98
N GLN A 39 6.29 -1.83 -8.84
CA GLN A 39 5.79 -0.93 -9.89
C GLN A 39 5.09 0.30 -9.30
N ALA A 40 4.26 0.11 -8.27
CA ALA A 40 3.58 1.20 -7.58
C ALA A 40 4.59 2.20 -6.99
N LYS A 41 5.66 1.71 -6.33
CA LYS A 41 6.72 2.56 -5.77
C LYS A 41 7.44 3.38 -6.84
N LEU A 42 7.67 2.80 -8.02
CA LEU A 42 8.27 3.50 -9.16
C LEU A 42 7.34 4.59 -9.71
N ILE A 43 6.04 4.29 -9.84
CA ILE A 43 5.06 5.24 -10.39
C ILE A 43 4.81 6.40 -9.41
N ALA A 44 4.80 6.14 -8.09
CA ALA A 44 4.46 7.11 -7.06
C ALA A 44 5.33 8.39 -7.07
N THR A 45 6.57 8.31 -7.57
CA THR A 45 7.46 9.48 -7.66
C THR A 45 7.14 10.42 -8.82
N ASN A 46 6.23 10.03 -9.73
CA ASN A 46 5.87 10.80 -10.91
C ASN A 46 4.54 11.54 -10.72
N ASP A 47 4.41 12.68 -11.39
CA ASP A 47 3.15 13.43 -11.44
C ASP A 47 2.25 12.89 -12.56
N VAL A 48 1.63 11.74 -12.31
CA VAL A 48 0.74 11.07 -13.26
C VAL A 48 -0.55 10.58 -12.59
N SER A 49 -1.62 10.50 -13.38
CA SER A 49 -2.87 9.86 -12.94
C SER A 49 -2.71 8.35 -12.93
N VAL A 50 -3.17 7.69 -11.85
CA VAL A 50 -3.11 6.23 -11.70
C VAL A 50 -4.51 5.64 -11.64
N LEU A 51 -4.79 4.64 -12.48
CA LEU A 51 -6.01 3.86 -12.45
C LEU A 51 -5.74 2.51 -11.78
N ILE A 52 -6.40 2.25 -10.64
CA ILE A 52 -6.29 0.97 -9.93
C ILE A 52 -7.50 0.11 -10.28
N GLN A 53 -7.26 -1.08 -10.84
CA GLN A 53 -8.32 -2.03 -11.20
C GLN A 53 -8.22 -3.31 -10.37
N GLY A 54 -9.38 -3.94 -10.15
CA GLY A 54 -9.50 -5.19 -9.41
C GLY A 54 -10.90 -5.39 -8.85
N GLU A 55 -11.20 -6.63 -8.51
CA GLU A 55 -12.49 -7.05 -7.94
C GLU A 55 -12.78 -6.36 -6.59
N SER A 56 -14.03 -6.45 -6.13
CA SER A 56 -14.40 -5.92 -4.82
C SER A 56 -13.59 -6.64 -3.71
N GLY A 57 -13.16 -5.89 -2.69
CA GLY A 57 -12.41 -6.45 -1.55
C GLY A 57 -10.93 -6.78 -1.79
N THR A 58 -10.36 -6.51 -2.96
CA THR A 58 -8.94 -6.83 -3.26
C THR A 58 -7.91 -5.81 -2.71
N GLY A 59 -8.33 -4.87 -1.86
CA GLY A 59 -7.41 -3.91 -1.22
C GLY A 59 -6.98 -2.74 -2.11
N LYS A 60 -7.79 -2.34 -3.11
CA LYS A 60 -7.49 -1.19 -3.98
C LYS A 60 -7.28 0.12 -3.21
N GLU A 61 -8.06 0.33 -2.16
CA GLU A 61 -7.94 1.50 -1.28
C GLU A 61 -6.59 1.51 -0.55
N LEU A 62 -6.18 0.36 0.01
CA LEU A 62 -4.87 0.21 0.64
C LEU A 62 -3.74 0.54 -0.34
N LEU A 63 -3.85 0.09 -1.59
CA LEU A 63 -2.87 0.41 -2.63
C LEU A 63 -2.86 1.91 -2.99
N ALA A 64 -4.02 2.56 -3.04
CA ALA A 64 -4.11 4.01 -3.28
C ALA A 64 -3.43 4.81 -2.14
N HIS A 65 -3.67 4.42 -0.89
CA HIS A 65 -3.00 5.01 0.27
C HIS A 65 -1.49 4.79 0.23
N ALA A 66 -1.03 3.59 -0.13
CA ALA A 66 0.39 3.30 -0.25
C ALA A 66 1.06 4.13 -1.36
N LEU A 67 0.41 4.25 -2.53
CA LEU A 67 0.87 5.13 -3.60
C LEU A 67 1.03 6.58 -3.13
N HIS A 68 0.06 7.11 -2.38
CA HIS A 68 0.15 8.45 -1.80
C HIS A 68 1.33 8.57 -0.82
N LYS A 69 1.46 7.63 0.14
CA LYS A 69 2.56 7.58 1.12
C LYS A 69 3.94 7.50 0.45
N ALA A 70 4.07 6.82 -0.69
CA ALA A 70 5.32 6.69 -1.44
C ALA A 70 5.63 7.88 -2.36
N SER A 71 4.67 8.79 -2.58
CA SER A 71 4.81 9.89 -3.53
C SER A 71 5.53 11.11 -2.94
N SER A 72 5.94 12.03 -3.83
CA SER A 72 6.39 13.38 -3.44
C SER A 72 5.32 14.21 -2.73
N ARG A 73 4.05 13.79 -2.84
CA ARG A 73 2.86 14.41 -2.23
C ARG A 73 2.45 13.77 -0.91
N SER A 74 3.24 12.85 -0.36
CA SER A 74 2.96 12.15 0.91
C SER A 74 2.62 13.07 2.09
N HIS A 75 3.16 14.29 2.10
CA HIS A 75 2.91 15.31 3.13
C HIS A 75 1.63 16.14 2.88
N GLN A 76 1.00 15.97 1.72
CA GLN A 76 -0.24 16.65 1.36
C GLN A 76 -1.45 15.82 1.78
N PRO A 77 -2.64 16.44 1.97
CA PRO A 77 -3.86 15.72 2.28
C PRO A 77 -4.21 14.66 1.22
N PHE A 78 -4.63 13.49 1.67
CA PHE A 78 -5.23 12.46 0.83
C PHE A 78 -6.75 12.51 1.00
N VAL A 79 -7.48 12.88 -0.06
CA VAL A 79 -8.95 12.97 -0.03
C VAL A 79 -9.52 11.80 -0.82
N ALA A 80 -10.10 10.83 -0.09
CA ALA A 80 -10.80 9.72 -0.70
C ALA A 80 -12.26 10.09 -1.00
N ILE A 81 -12.69 9.88 -2.23
CA ILE A 81 -14.09 10.06 -2.66
C ILE A 81 -14.60 8.71 -3.16
N ASN A 82 -15.66 8.20 -2.52
CA ASN A 82 -16.36 7.02 -2.98
C ASN A 82 -17.56 7.44 -3.84
N CYS A 83 -17.49 7.22 -5.15
CA CYS A 83 -18.53 7.61 -6.10
C CYS A 83 -19.72 6.64 -6.15
N GLY A 84 -19.69 5.53 -5.41
CA GLY A 84 -20.72 4.47 -5.44
C GLY A 84 -21.58 4.37 -4.18
N ALA A 85 -21.51 5.37 -3.30
CA ALA A 85 -22.38 5.49 -2.13
C ALA A 85 -23.72 6.14 -2.49
#